data_AF-A0AAU8H2C7-F1
#
_entry.id   AF-A0AAU8H2C7-F1
#
_cell.length_a   1.000
_cell.length_b   1.000
_cell.length_c   1.000
_cell.angle_alpha   90.00
_cell.angle_beta   90.00
_cell.angle_gamma   90.00
#
_symmetry.space_group_name_H-M   'P 1'
#
loop_
_entity.id
_entity.type
_entity.pdbx_description
1 polymer ?
#
loop_
_entity_poly.entity_id
_entity_poly.type
_entity_poly.pdbx_seq_one_letter_code
_entity_poly.pdbx_strand_id
1 'polypeptide(L)'
;MKEKPKIASVRPSPFASWITIIGLVIFLFFGLFLMSDAPDNAPFALFRIIWIAACIGGIIYSIKNLSTYSRSEKNKIPITSTDVVKIEEGDEPGVKDFESRLRKLEALRKDGLITEEEYKQKRKEIMEEKW
;
A
#
# COMPACT_ATOMS: atom_id res chain seq x y z
N MET A 1 23.44 8.98 5.09
CA MET A 1 22.02 9.40 4.90
C MET A 1 21.17 8.36 5.61
N LYS A 2 20.25 8.75 6.51
CA LYS A 2 19.32 7.79 7.13
C LYS A 2 18.29 7.39 6.06
N GLU A 3 18.29 6.12 5.67
CA GLU A 3 17.31 5.59 4.72
C GLU A 3 15.91 5.69 5.31
N LYS A 4 14.96 6.12 4.48
CA LYS A 4 13.57 6.33 4.90
C LYS A 4 12.89 4.97 4.90
N PRO A 5 12.20 4.58 6.00
CA PRO A 5 11.56 3.27 6.10
C PRO A 5 10.59 3.08 4.93
N LYS A 6 10.68 1.94 4.26
CA LYS A 6 9.72 1.54 3.22
C LYS A 6 8.39 1.26 3.91
N ILE A 7 7.38 2.07 3.64
CA ILE A 7 6.06 1.92 4.24
C ILE A 7 5.14 1.29 3.17
N ALA A 8 4.63 0.09 3.43
CA ALA A 8 3.51 -0.45 2.67
C ALA A 8 2.23 0.08 3.31
N SER A 9 1.63 1.10 2.69
CA SER A 9 0.29 1.49 3.12
C SER A 9 -0.75 0.57 2.50
N VAL A 10 -1.67 0.06 3.32
CA VAL A 10 -2.83 -0.68 2.83
C VAL A 10 -3.81 0.36 2.29
N ARG A 11 -3.93 0.41 0.96
CA ARG A 11 -4.70 1.41 0.23
C ARG A 11 -5.98 0.77 -0.32
N PRO A 12 -7.12 1.49 -0.34
CA PRO A 12 -8.31 1.01 -1.02
C PRO A 12 -8.04 0.86 -2.52
N SER A 13 -8.37 -0.31 -3.09
CA SER A 13 -8.10 -0.65 -4.49
C SER A 13 -8.59 0.43 -5.47
N PRO A 14 -7.81 0.77 -6.51
CA PRO A 14 -8.24 1.73 -7.53
C PRO A 14 -9.50 1.24 -8.27
N PHE A 15 -9.66 -0.08 -8.42
CA PHE A 15 -10.85 -0.69 -8.99
C PHE A 15 -12.09 -0.46 -8.12
N ALA A 16 -11.95 -0.60 -6.79
CA ALA A 16 -13.04 -0.31 -5.86
C ALA A 16 -13.47 1.17 -5.95
N SER A 17 -12.50 2.09 -6.09
CA SER A 17 -12.82 3.52 -6.25
C SER A 17 -13.55 3.83 -7.55
N TRP A 18 -13.18 3.16 -8.65
CA TRP A 18 -13.91 3.27 -9.92
C TRP A 18 -15.35 2.80 -9.81
N ILE A 19 -15.58 1.63 -9.19
CA ILE A 19 -16.94 1.11 -8.94
C ILE A 19 -17.74 2.10 -8.09
N THR A 20 -17.14 2.63 -7.02
CA THR A 20 -17.82 3.60 -6.15
C THR A 20 -18.19 4.88 -6.89
N ILE A 21 -17.30 5.42 -7.72
CA ILE A 21 -17.61 6.63 -8.51
C ILE A 21 -18.77 6.36 -9.47
N ILE A 22 -18.68 5.29 -10.27
CA ILE A 22 -19.73 4.95 -11.24
C ILE A 22 -21.06 4.71 -10.52
N GLY A 23 -21.03 3.95 -9.42
CA GLY A 23 -22.19 3.68 -8.58
C GLY A 23 -22.82 4.96 -8.03
N LEU A 24 -22.03 5.86 -7.45
CA LEU A 24 -22.53 7.12 -6.90
C LEU A 24 -23.06 8.07 -7.97
N VAL A 25 -22.46 8.10 -9.16
CA VAL A 25 -22.99 8.89 -10.29
C VAL A 25 -24.36 8.37 -10.72
N ILE A 26 -24.49 7.05 -10.92
CA ILE A 26 -25.78 6.43 -11.25
C ILE A 26 -26.80 6.69 -10.14
N PHE A 27 -26.40 6.50 -8.89
CA PHE A 27 -27.26 6.68 -7.72
C PHE A 27 -27.70 8.13 -7.51
N LEU A 28 -26.85 9.10 -7.86
CA LEU A 28 -27.20 10.51 -7.86
C LEU A 28 -28.30 10.80 -8.89
N PHE A 29 -28.12 10.37 -10.14
CA PHE A 29 -29.14 10.55 -11.18
C PHE A 29 -30.44 9.82 -10.84
N PHE A 30 -30.35 8.58 -10.38
CA PHE A 30 -31.50 7.77 -9.99
C PHE A 30 -32.25 8.38 -8.81
N GLY A 31 -31.53 8.83 -7.78
CA GLY A 31 -32.12 9.51 -6.63
C GLY A 31 -32.84 10.80 -7.02
N LEU A 32 -32.22 11.63 -7.87
CA LEU A 32 -32.84 12.85 -8.38
C LEU A 32 -34.10 12.55 -9.19
N PHE A 33 -34.07 11.51 -10.03
CA PHE A 33 -35.23 11.06 -10.79
C PHE A 33 -36.38 10.60 -9.87
N LEU A 34 -36.11 9.73 -8.90
CA LEU A 34 -37.12 9.25 -7.96
C LEU A 34 -37.68 10.34 -7.04
N MET A 35 -36.87 11.33 -6.69
CA MET A 35 -37.26 12.42 -5.81
C MET A 35 -37.80 13.65 -6.56
N SER A 36 -37.95 13.57 -7.89
CA SER A 36 -38.40 14.69 -8.72
C SER A 36 -39.83 15.14 -8.41
N ASP A 37 -40.72 14.18 -8.15
CA ASP A 37 -42.11 14.42 -7.75
C ASP A 37 -42.31 14.39 -6.22
N ALA A 38 -41.22 14.36 -5.44
CA ALA A 38 -41.33 14.33 -3.99
C ALA A 38 -41.82 15.68 -3.42
N PRO A 39 -42.68 15.68 -2.38
CA PRO A 39 -43.17 16.91 -1.77
C PRO A 39 -42.03 17.82 -1.28
N ASP A 40 -42.19 19.14 -1.48
CA ASP A 40 -41.20 20.15 -1.05
C ASP A 40 -41.36 20.59 0.41
N ASN A 41 -41.83 19.69 1.27
CA ASN A 41 -41.85 19.95 2.71
C ASN A 41 -40.41 19.91 3.28
N ALA A 42 -40.24 20.51 4.45
CA ALA A 42 -38.92 20.67 5.07
C ALA A 42 -38.13 19.35 5.24
N PRO A 43 -38.74 18.21 5.64
CA PRO A 43 -38.00 16.96 5.79
C PRO A 43 -37.47 16.39 4.48
N PHE A 44 -38.28 16.35 3.41
CA PHE A 44 -37.85 15.82 2.12
C PHE A 44 -36.85 16.75 1.42
N ALA A 45 -37.02 18.06 1.55
CA ALA A 45 -36.06 19.03 1.06
C ALA A 45 -34.68 18.87 1.72
N LEU A 46 -34.64 18.73 3.06
CA LEU A 46 -33.40 18.49 3.79
C LEU A 46 -32.75 17.16 3.39
N PHE A 47 -33.55 16.10 3.27
CA PHE A 47 -33.07 14.79 2.83
C PHE A 47 -32.42 14.86 1.45
N ARG A 48 -33.03 15.54 0.46
CA ARG A 48 -32.46 15.74 -0.87
C ARG A 48 -31.10 16.45 -0.81
N ILE A 49 -30.97 17.49 0.00
CA ILE A 49 -29.72 18.23 0.16
C ILE A 49 -28.63 17.32 0.74
N ILE A 50 -28.93 16.61 1.84
CA ILE A 50 -27.97 15.69 2.48
C ILE A 50 -27.57 14.58 1.51
N TRP A 51 -28.52 14.02 0.76
CA TRP A 51 -28.28 12.99 -0.23
C TRP A 51 -27.31 13.44 -1.32
N ILE A 52 -27.58 14.60 -1.94
CA ILE A 52 -26.72 15.18 -2.97
C ILE A 52 -25.32 15.44 -2.40
N ALA A 53 -25.24 16.03 -1.20
CA ALA A 53 -23.97 16.31 -0.54
C ALA A 53 -23.18 15.02 -0.25
N ALA A 54 -23.84 13.95 0.19
CA ALA A 54 -23.22 12.65 0.44
C ALA A 54 -22.69 12.03 -0.85
N CYS A 55 -23.46 12.06 -1.94
CA CYS A 55 -23.03 11.55 -3.25
C CYS A 55 -21.82 12.33 -3.78
N ILE A 56 -21.88 13.66 -3.77
CA ILE A 56 -20.78 14.52 -4.21
C ILE A 56 -19.54 14.29 -3.34
N GLY A 57 -19.70 14.24 -2.02
CA GLY A 57 -18.62 13.99 -1.08
C GLY A 57 -17.94 12.63 -1.31
N GLY A 58 -18.73 11.57 -1.54
CA GLY A 58 -18.23 10.23 -1.85
C GLY A 58 -17.49 10.18 -3.19
N ILE A 59 -17.96 10.90 -4.21
CA ILE A 59 -17.29 11.01 -5.51
C ILE A 59 -15.94 11.74 -5.34
N ILE A 60 -15.92 12.90 -4.68
CA ILE A 60 -14.70 13.67 -4.42
C ILE A 60 -13.69 12.82 -3.64
N TYR A 61 -14.13 12.13 -2.59
CA TYR A 61 -13.29 11.23 -1.81
C TYR A 61 -12.67 10.13 -2.69
N SER A 62 -13.48 9.48 -3.51
CA SER A 62 -13.04 8.38 -4.38
C SER A 62 -12.09 8.86 -5.49
N ILE A 63 -12.33 10.05 -6.05
CA ILE A 63 -11.41 10.70 -7.00
C ILE A 63 -10.08 11.02 -6.33
N LYS A 64 -10.09 11.58 -5.12
CA LYS A 64 -8.86 11.82 -4.36
C LYS A 64 -8.12 10.52 -4.09
N ASN A 65 -8.81 9.45 -3.72
CA ASN A 65 -8.20 8.13 -3.56
C ASN A 65 -7.54 7.63 -4.85
N LEU A 66 -8.21 7.77 -6.00
CA LEU A 66 -7.67 7.43 -7.33
C LEU A 66 -6.47 8.29 -7.73
N SER A 67 -6.50 9.59 -7.44
CA SER A 67 -5.40 10.50 -7.77
C SER A 67 -4.10 10.12 -7.08
N THR A 68 -4.17 9.49 -5.91
CA THR A 68 -3.01 8.99 -5.19
C THR A 68 -2.36 7.76 -5.84
N TYR A 69 -3.03 7.11 -6.80
CA TYR A 69 -2.44 6.08 -7.65
C TYR A 69 -1.71 6.64 -8.87
N SER A 70 -1.81 7.95 -9.14
CA SER A 70 -1.07 8.60 -10.24
C SER A 70 0.44 8.49 -10.02
N ARG A 71 1.17 8.18 -11.10
CA ARG A 71 2.61 7.86 -11.12
C ARG A 71 3.50 8.89 -10.40
N SER A 72 3.01 10.13 -10.28
CA SER A 72 3.69 11.27 -9.65
C SER A 72 3.64 11.27 -8.11
N GLU A 73 2.75 10.50 -7.47
CA GLU A 73 2.54 10.53 -6.00
C GLU A 73 3.05 9.28 -5.26
N LYS A 74 3.78 8.38 -5.94
CA LYS A 74 4.27 7.12 -5.32
C LYS A 74 5.08 7.29 -4.03
N ASN A 75 5.73 8.44 -3.85
CA ASN A 75 6.58 8.74 -2.69
C ASN A 75 5.88 9.50 -1.54
N LYS A 76 4.57 9.77 -1.65
CA LYS A 76 3.80 10.44 -0.59
C LYS A 76 2.87 9.45 0.10
N ILE A 77 2.69 9.62 1.41
CA ILE A 77 1.75 8.82 2.19
C ILE A 77 0.32 9.31 1.85
N PRO A 78 -0.54 8.45 1.26
CA PRO A 78 -1.92 8.79 0.94
C PRO A 78 -2.70 9.13 2.21
N ILE A 79 -3.53 10.18 2.16
CA ILE A 79 -4.54 10.48 3.19
C ILE A 79 -5.54 9.32 3.35
N THR A 80 -5.68 8.45 2.35
CA THR A 80 -6.58 7.30 2.33
C THR A 80 -5.97 5.99 2.84
N SER A 81 -4.75 6.03 3.39
CA SER A 81 -4.08 4.84 3.94
C SER A 81 -4.79 4.37 5.20
N THR A 82 -5.27 3.12 5.21
CA THR A 82 -5.98 2.53 6.36
C THR A 82 -5.01 1.95 7.39
N ASP A 83 -3.82 1.54 6.94
CA ASP A 83 -2.75 1.02 7.79
C ASP A 83 -1.38 1.34 7.17
N VAL A 84 -0.37 1.47 8.02
CA VAL A 84 1.02 1.85 7.69
C VAL A 84 1.89 0.70 8.19
N VAL A 85 2.02 -0.35 7.39
CA VAL A 85 2.96 -1.42 7.70
C VAL A 85 4.36 -0.87 7.44
N LYS A 86 5.14 -0.68 8.50
CA LYS A 86 6.60 -0.48 8.38
C LYS A 86 7.16 -1.76 7.80
N ILE A 87 7.56 -1.74 6.53
CA ILE A 87 8.39 -2.80 5.97
C ILE A 87 9.77 -2.56 6.56
N GLU A 88 10.19 -3.40 7.52
CA GLU A 88 11.62 -3.54 7.77
C GLU A 88 12.27 -3.90 6.45
N GLU A 89 13.28 -3.14 6.05
CA GLU A 89 13.97 -3.29 4.78
C GLU A 89 14.35 -4.76 4.55
N GLY A 90 13.57 -5.42 3.70
CA GLY A 90 14.06 -6.54 2.92
C GLY A 90 15.03 -5.95 1.90
N ASP A 91 16.31 -5.91 2.27
CA ASP A 91 17.43 -5.84 1.33
C ASP A 91 17.19 -6.80 0.18
N GLU A 92 17.74 -6.46 -0.98
CA GLU A 92 17.75 -7.28 -2.18
C GLU A 92 17.97 -8.77 -1.84
N PRO A 93 17.12 -9.68 -2.35
CA PRO A 93 17.16 -11.09 -1.96
C PRO A 93 18.51 -11.78 -2.21
N GLY A 94 19.39 -11.22 -3.06
CA GLY A 94 20.75 -11.72 -3.27
C GLY A 94 21.78 -11.27 -2.21
N VAL A 95 21.73 -10.02 -1.77
CA VAL A 95 22.75 -9.44 -0.87
C VAL A 95 22.58 -9.93 0.57
N LYS A 96 21.33 -10.07 1.03
CA LYS A 96 21.03 -10.61 2.36
C LYS A 96 21.36 -12.10 2.48
N ASP A 97 21.18 -12.88 1.41
CA ASP A 97 21.53 -14.30 1.43
C ASP A 97 23.05 -14.47 1.56
N PHE A 98 23.83 -13.66 0.83
CA PHE A 98 25.29 -13.65 0.94
C PHE A 98 25.77 -13.28 2.35
N GLU A 99 25.30 -12.17 2.91
CA GLU A 99 25.70 -11.74 4.26
C GLU A 99 25.26 -12.74 5.34
N SER A 100 24.04 -13.27 5.23
CA SER A 100 23.50 -14.27 6.15
C SER A 100 24.30 -15.57 6.10
N ARG A 101 24.70 -16.03 4.92
CA ARG A 101 25.55 -17.22 4.73
C ARG A 101 26.92 -17.03 5.35
N LEU A 102 27.56 -15.87 5.20
CA LEU A 102 28.85 -15.56 5.84
C LEU A 102 28.74 -15.52 7.38
N ARG A 103 27.70 -14.89 7.92
CA ARG A 103 27.49 -14.83 9.38
C ARG A 103 27.24 -16.21 9.98
N LYS A 104 26.46 -17.07 9.29
CA LYS A 104 26.24 -18.46 9.71
C LYS A 104 27.53 -19.28 9.68
N LEU A 105 28.34 -19.12 8.63
CA LEU A 105 29.62 -19.83 8.51
C LEU A 105 30.59 -19.44 9.66
N GLU A 106 30.62 -18.16 10.04
CA GLU A 106 31.41 -17.67 11.18
C GLU A 106 30.92 -18.24 12.52
N ALA A 107 29.61 -18.38 12.70
CA ALA A 107 29.03 -19.00 13.89
C ALA A 107 29.42 -20.48 14.00
N LEU A 108 29.32 -21.25 12.92
CA LEU A 108 29.72 -22.67 12.88
C LEU A 108 31.19 -22.87 13.25
N ARG A 109 32.08 -21.96 12.82
CA ARG A 109 33.50 -21.99 13.20
C ARG A 109 33.69 -21.70 14.69
N LYS A 110 32.99 -20.69 15.23
CA LYS A 110 33.07 -20.33 16.66
C LYS A 110 32.53 -21.43 17.57
N ASP A 111 31.52 -22.14 17.11
CA ASP A 111 30.92 -23.26 17.83
C ASP A 111 31.76 -24.55 17.71
N GLY A 112 32.88 -24.53 16.97
CA GLY A 112 33.78 -25.67 16.77
C GLY A 112 33.17 -26.79 15.94
N LEU A 113 32.09 -26.51 15.20
CA LEU A 113 31.37 -27.49 14.37
C LEU A 113 32.03 -27.73 13.02
N ILE A 114 32.90 -26.82 12.58
CA ILE A 114 33.70 -26.93 11.37
C ILE A 114 35.18 -26.63 11.67
N THR A 115 36.06 -27.25 10.91
CA THR A 115 37.50 -27.00 10.99
C THR A 115 37.90 -25.68 10.32
N GLU A 116 39.10 -25.17 10.62
CA GLU A 116 39.60 -23.92 10.03
C GLU A 116 39.81 -24.05 8.52
N GLU A 117 40.16 -25.26 8.06
CA GLU A 117 40.31 -25.62 6.66
C GLU A 117 38.97 -25.57 5.91
N GLU A 118 37.92 -26.18 6.48
CA GLU A 118 36.56 -26.17 5.91
C GLU A 118 35.96 -24.77 5.87
N TYR A 119 36.19 -23.97 6.93
CA TYR A 119 35.79 -22.57 6.98
C TYR A 119 36.42 -21.76 5.82
N LYS A 120 37.73 -21.87 5.61
CA LYS A 120 38.45 -21.13 4.55
C LYS A 120 37.97 -21.53 3.16
N GLN A 121 37.75 -22.81 2.92
CA GLN A 121 37.25 -23.30 1.64
C GLN A 121 35.83 -22.77 1.35
N LYS A 122 34.90 -22.91 2.30
CA LYS A 122 33.51 -22.45 2.14
C LYS A 122 33.40 -20.93 2.04
N ARG A 123 34.23 -20.18 2.77
CA ARG A 123 34.28 -18.72 2.66
C ARG A 123 34.74 -18.29 1.27
N LYS A 124 35.72 -18.99 0.68
CA LYS A 124 36.19 -18.71 -0.68
C LYS A 124 35.11 -18.99 -1.72
N GLU A 125 34.41 -20.13 -1.62
CA GLU A 125 33.29 -20.48 -2.51
C GLU A 125 32.18 -19.41 -2.46
N ILE A 126 31.77 -18.98 -1.27
CA ILE A 126 30.74 -17.93 -1.09
C ILE A 126 31.20 -16.61 -1.72
N MET A 127 32.47 -16.24 -1.57
CA MET A 127 33.04 -15.01 -2.15
C MET A 127 33.20 -15.06 -3.68
N GLU A 128 33.25 -16.25 -4.29
CA GLU A 128 33.38 -16.44 -5.75
C GLU A 128 32.04 -16.53 -6.47
N GLU A 129 30.94 -16.78 -5.76
CA GLU A 129 29.59 -16.66 -6.33
C GLU A 129 29.33 -15.20 -6.75
N LYS A 130 28.87 -14.98 -7.99
CA LYS A 130 28.49 -13.65 -8.48
C LYS A 130 27.27 -13.15 -7.71
N TRP A 131 27.37 -11.95 -7.15
CA TRP A 131 26.30 -11.27 -6.43
C TRP A 131 25.34 -10.57 -7.39
#